data_AF-A0A9D6D1K5-F1
#
_entry.id   AF-A0A9D6D1K5-F1
#
_cell.length_a   1.000
_cell.length_b   1.000
_cell.length_c   1.000
_cell.angle_alpha   90.00
_cell.angle_beta   90.00
_cell.angle_gamma   90.00
#
_symmetry.space_group_name_H-M   'P 1'
#
loop_
_entity.id
_entity.type
_entity.pdbx_description
1 polymer ?
#
loop_
_entity_poly.entity_id
_entity_poly.type
_entity_poly.pdbx_seq_one_letter_code
_entity_poly.pdbx_strand_id
1 'polypeptide(L)'
;TAAAPRAAAAALVAAHRRGALPLRDLERAAERVRRPRTSRTARFEGGPPAAERDGGALAMAMAARAVTTIAPGPPGFTRALNGAVAVIFPRFSDLAPRITIEPELCDEKAYLARAFGRAGIAPRTALVGIEPTAAEIEGAAALAEGADAAVLFLFDAHLYPSNRTLLDAVQRRARALAVVLLRDPYDASLLAPRVLGVTAFGFRRCQLDAVIARLAYP
;
A
#
# COMPACT_ATOMS: atom_id res chain seq x y z
N THR A 1 7.22 -8.52 24.28
CA THR A 1 7.90 -9.17 25.43
C THR A 1 7.99 -10.68 25.19
N ALA A 2 9.20 -11.25 25.19
CA ALA A 2 9.41 -12.69 24.91
C ALA A 2 9.05 -13.63 26.09
N ALA A 3 8.50 -13.11 27.18
CA ALA A 3 8.18 -13.90 28.38
C ALA A 3 6.88 -14.72 28.23
N ALA A 4 5.82 -14.12 27.66
CA ALA A 4 4.53 -14.79 27.50
C ALA A 4 4.58 -16.02 26.55
N PRO A 5 5.25 -15.95 25.37
CA PRO A 5 5.41 -17.13 24.51
C PRO A 5 6.20 -18.27 25.19
N ARG A 6 7.22 -17.92 25.98
CA ARG A 6 8.03 -18.91 26.72
C ARG A 6 7.22 -19.58 27.83
N ALA A 7 6.42 -18.82 28.57
CA ALA A 7 5.51 -19.35 29.58
C ALA A 7 4.45 -20.28 28.97
N ALA A 8 3.87 -19.91 27.83
CA ALA A 8 2.92 -20.76 27.11
C ALA A 8 3.55 -22.08 26.65
N ALA A 9 4.76 -22.04 26.08
CA ALA A 9 5.50 -23.24 25.69
C ALA A 9 5.79 -24.16 26.90
N ALA A 10 6.23 -23.58 28.03
CA ALA A 10 6.48 -24.32 29.25
C ALA A 10 5.20 -24.96 29.83
N ALA A 11 4.09 -24.22 29.83
CA ALA A 11 2.79 -24.72 30.29
C ALA A 11 2.28 -25.88 29.43
N LEU A 12 2.46 -25.81 28.10
CA LEU A 12 2.11 -26.88 27.17
C LEU A 12 2.92 -28.16 27.47
N VAL A 13 4.23 -28.03 27.70
CA VAL A 13 5.10 -29.17 28.05
C VAL A 13 4.67 -29.76 29.40
N ALA A 14 4.42 -28.92 30.40
CA ALA A 14 3.96 -29.37 31.72
C ALA A 14 2.61 -30.10 31.65
N ALA A 15 1.70 -29.68 30.76
CA ALA A 15 0.40 -30.31 30.57
C ALA A 15 0.49 -31.73 30.02
N HIS A 16 1.40 -31.98 29.07
CA HIS A 16 1.67 -33.34 28.59
C HIS A 16 2.38 -34.20 29.64
N ARG A 17 3.36 -33.63 30.37
CA ARG A 17 4.09 -34.35 31.43
C ARG A 17 3.20 -34.84 32.55
N ARG A 18 2.20 -34.05 32.95
CA ARG A 18 1.25 -34.42 34.01
C ARG A 18 0.04 -35.23 33.52
N GLY A 19 0.01 -35.61 32.23
CA GLY A 19 -1.10 -36.37 31.64
C GLY A 19 -2.39 -35.58 31.41
N ALA A 20 -2.38 -34.24 31.62
CA ALA A 20 -3.53 -33.40 31.35
C ALA A 20 -3.82 -33.23 29.84
N LEU A 21 -2.84 -33.55 28.98
CA LEU A 21 -2.99 -33.62 27.53
C LEU A 21 -2.40 -34.94 26.99
N PRO A 22 -2.98 -35.55 25.93
CA PRO A 22 -2.48 -36.81 25.38
C PRO A 22 -1.11 -36.65 24.70
N LEU A 23 -0.15 -37.51 25.08
CA LEU A 23 1.20 -37.52 24.47
C LEU A 23 1.16 -37.78 22.95
N ARG A 24 0.24 -38.66 22.50
CA ARG A 24 0.08 -38.99 21.08
C ARG A 24 -0.25 -37.78 20.22
N ASP A 25 -0.94 -36.77 20.76
CA ASP A 25 -1.27 -35.56 20.02
C ASP A 25 -0.05 -34.63 19.87
N LEU A 26 0.82 -34.59 20.89
CA LEU A 26 2.11 -33.90 20.80
C LEU A 26 3.02 -34.55 19.75
N GLU A 27 3.10 -35.88 19.73
CA GLU A 27 3.89 -36.63 18.74
C GLU A 27 3.39 -36.39 17.32
N ARG A 28 2.07 -36.44 17.12
CA ARG A 28 1.44 -36.12 15.83
C ARG A 28 1.72 -34.67 15.40
N ALA A 29 1.66 -33.71 16.33
CA ALA A 29 1.99 -32.32 16.05
C ALA A 29 3.46 -32.13 15.69
N ALA A 30 4.37 -32.78 16.43
CA ALA A 30 5.80 -32.76 16.15
C ALA A 30 6.11 -33.34 14.77
N GLU A 31 5.46 -34.45 14.40
CA GLU A 31 5.65 -35.07 13.08
C GLU A 31 5.14 -34.19 11.94
N ARG A 32 4.00 -33.49 12.12
CA ARG A 32 3.50 -32.50 11.13
C ARG A 32 4.49 -31.35 10.89
N VAL A 33 5.27 -30.96 11.89
CA VAL A 33 6.33 -29.93 11.76
C VAL A 33 7.61 -30.53 11.18
N ARG A 34 7.97 -31.75 11.57
CA ARG A 34 9.19 -32.43 11.11
C ARG A 34 9.11 -32.79 9.64
N ARG A 35 8.00 -33.38 9.18
CA ARG A 35 7.85 -33.89 7.81
C ARG A 35 8.13 -32.85 6.72
N PRO A 36 7.66 -31.59 6.79
CA PRO A 36 8.03 -30.56 5.82
C PRO A 36 9.51 -30.17 5.86
N ARG A 37 10.18 -30.27 7.01
CA ARG A 37 11.60 -29.94 7.15
C ARG A 37 12.49 -31.00 6.51
N THR A 38 12.13 -32.27 6.67
CA THR A 38 12.87 -33.40 6.10
C THR A 38 12.59 -33.61 4.62
N SER A 39 11.39 -33.29 4.13
CA SER A 39 11.02 -33.43 2.72
C SER A 39 11.41 -32.25 1.82
N ARG A 40 11.82 -31.11 2.40
CA ARG A 40 12.20 -29.90 1.66
C ARG A 40 13.58 -29.40 2.09
N THR A 41 14.58 -30.28 2.09
CA THR A 41 15.95 -29.97 2.50
C THR A 41 16.53 -28.79 1.70
N ALA A 42 16.25 -28.73 0.39
CA ALA A 42 16.63 -27.65 -0.51
C ALA A 42 16.24 -26.24 0.00
N ARG A 43 15.14 -26.11 0.77
CA ARG A 43 14.72 -24.83 1.38
C ARG A 43 15.72 -24.31 2.42
N PHE A 44 16.53 -25.20 3.00
CA PHE A 44 17.49 -24.91 4.05
C PHE A 44 18.94 -24.94 3.56
N GLU A 45 19.18 -25.35 2.30
CA GLU A 45 20.52 -25.46 1.70
C GLU A 45 21.03 -24.11 1.12
N GLY A 46 20.15 -23.17 0.81
CA GLY A 46 20.44 -21.96 0.02
C GLY A 46 20.92 -20.71 0.76
N GLY A 47 21.38 -20.82 2.02
CA GLY A 47 21.81 -19.64 2.79
C GLY A 47 20.67 -18.69 3.18
N PRO A 48 20.96 -17.44 3.59
CA PRO A 48 19.91 -16.49 3.94
C PRO A 48 19.04 -16.15 2.71
N PRO A 49 17.72 -15.94 2.88
CA PRO A 49 16.85 -15.55 1.78
C PRO A 49 17.38 -14.31 1.07
N ALA A 50 17.47 -14.37 -0.26
CA ALA A 50 17.84 -13.26 -1.13
C ALA A 50 16.73 -13.00 -2.15
N ALA A 51 16.66 -11.76 -2.65
CA ALA A 51 15.77 -11.45 -3.75
C ALA A 51 16.25 -12.15 -5.02
N GLU A 52 15.31 -12.74 -5.77
CA GLU A 52 15.57 -13.30 -7.09
C GLU A 52 16.09 -12.21 -8.04
N ARG A 53 17.10 -12.56 -8.86
CA ARG A 53 17.76 -11.62 -9.77
C ARG A 53 16.77 -10.86 -10.67
N ASP A 54 15.82 -11.59 -11.24
CA ASP A 54 14.84 -11.04 -12.18
C ASP A 54 13.50 -10.67 -11.50
N GLY A 55 13.42 -10.84 -10.17
CA GLY A 55 12.19 -10.66 -9.40
C GLY A 55 11.63 -9.24 -9.49
N GLY A 56 12.51 -8.22 -9.45
CA GLY A 56 12.10 -6.82 -9.57
C GLY A 56 11.47 -6.49 -10.92
N ALA A 57 12.08 -6.96 -12.02
CA ALA A 57 11.56 -6.74 -13.37
C ALA A 57 10.22 -7.46 -13.58
N LEU A 58 10.10 -8.70 -13.11
CA LEU A 58 8.85 -9.45 -13.17
C LEU A 58 7.74 -8.79 -12.35
N ALA A 59 8.05 -8.34 -11.13
CA ALA A 59 7.10 -7.63 -10.27
C ALA A 59 6.59 -6.34 -10.92
N MET A 60 7.47 -5.58 -11.58
CA MET A 60 7.10 -4.38 -12.33
C MET A 60 6.19 -4.73 -13.52
N ALA A 61 6.53 -5.75 -14.31
CA ALA A 61 5.72 -6.18 -15.44
C ALA A 61 4.31 -6.64 -15.02
N MET A 62 4.21 -7.37 -13.90
CA MET A 62 2.93 -7.78 -13.32
C MET A 62 2.13 -6.57 -12.84
N ALA A 63 2.75 -5.65 -12.11
CA ALA A 63 2.09 -4.45 -11.60
C ALA A 63 1.57 -3.56 -12.74
N ALA A 64 2.36 -3.33 -13.80
CA ALA A 64 1.96 -2.56 -14.98
C ALA A 64 0.72 -3.17 -15.69
N ARG A 65 0.67 -4.50 -15.80
CA ARG A 65 -0.48 -5.23 -16.37
C ARG A 65 -1.70 -5.21 -15.45
N ALA A 66 -1.51 -5.12 -14.14
CA ALA A 66 -2.59 -5.09 -13.16
C ALA A 66 -3.27 -3.72 -13.06
N VAL A 67 -2.63 -2.63 -13.54
CA VAL A 67 -3.21 -1.29 -13.46
C VAL A 67 -4.54 -1.24 -14.21
N THR A 68 -5.60 -0.99 -13.45
CA THR A 68 -6.98 -0.97 -13.92
C THR A 68 -7.58 0.41 -13.70
N THR A 69 -8.18 0.97 -14.75
CA THR A 69 -9.04 2.16 -14.65
C THR A 69 -10.44 1.70 -14.29
N ILE A 70 -10.89 2.10 -13.11
CA ILE A 70 -12.16 1.65 -12.50
C ILE A 70 -13.27 2.69 -12.62
N ALA A 71 -12.92 3.96 -12.78
CA ALA A 71 -13.85 5.04 -13.06
C ALA A 71 -13.23 5.96 -14.12
N PRO A 72 -13.94 6.25 -15.22
CA PRO A 72 -13.42 7.14 -16.25
C PRO A 72 -13.29 8.57 -15.70
N GLY A 73 -12.11 9.15 -15.89
CA GLY A 73 -11.81 10.51 -15.51
C GLY A 73 -12.49 11.57 -16.39
N PRO A 74 -12.31 12.85 -16.07
CA PRO A 74 -12.75 13.92 -16.95
C PRO A 74 -11.88 13.92 -18.23
N PRO A 75 -12.44 14.31 -19.39
CA PRO A 75 -11.64 14.49 -20.58
C PRO A 75 -10.54 15.52 -20.31
N GLY A 76 -9.31 15.20 -20.71
CA GLY A 76 -8.17 16.10 -20.54
C GLY A 76 -7.43 16.03 -19.21
N PHE A 77 -7.69 15.04 -18.34
CA PHE A 77 -6.90 14.84 -17.11
C PHE A 77 -5.39 14.77 -17.40
N THR A 78 -4.97 13.99 -18.41
CA THR A 78 -3.56 13.89 -18.81
C THR A 78 -2.98 15.23 -19.25
N ARG A 79 -3.78 16.10 -19.89
CA ARG A 79 -3.33 17.44 -20.26
C ARG A 79 -3.16 18.34 -19.04
N ALA A 80 -4.01 18.19 -18.02
CA ALA A 80 -3.91 18.95 -16.79
C ALA A 80 -2.63 18.62 -15.99
N LEU A 81 -2.04 17.43 -16.18
CA LEU A 81 -0.74 17.06 -15.60
C LEU A 81 0.43 17.90 -16.13
N ASN A 82 0.26 18.63 -17.25
CA ASN A 82 1.28 19.56 -17.76
C ASN A 82 1.32 20.90 -16.98
N GLY A 83 0.36 21.14 -16.10
CA GLY A 83 0.25 22.35 -15.27
C GLY A 83 0.80 22.14 -13.85
N ALA A 84 0.25 22.89 -12.90
CA ALA A 84 0.56 22.70 -11.49
C ALA A 84 -0.08 21.40 -10.97
N VAL A 85 0.75 20.47 -10.49
CA VAL A 85 0.28 19.18 -9.98
C VAL A 85 0.37 19.11 -8.45
N ALA A 86 -0.74 18.73 -7.82
CA ALA A 86 -0.79 18.38 -6.40
C ALA A 86 -0.82 16.85 -6.23
N VAL A 87 -0.04 16.34 -5.28
CA VAL A 87 -0.08 14.93 -4.87
C VAL A 87 -0.39 14.86 -3.39
N ILE A 88 -1.45 14.15 -3.03
CA ILE A 88 -1.84 13.86 -1.65
C ILE A 88 -1.54 12.40 -1.39
N PHE A 89 -0.65 12.13 -0.43
CA PHE A 89 -0.10 10.80 -0.20
C PHE A 89 -0.11 10.42 1.29
N PRO A 90 -0.46 9.18 1.63
CA PRO A 90 -0.41 8.70 3.01
C PRO A 90 1.04 8.55 3.50
N ARG A 91 1.31 8.91 4.75
CA ARG A 91 2.62 8.78 5.38
C ARG A 91 2.90 7.32 5.73
N PHE A 92 3.50 6.57 4.80
CA PHE A 92 3.82 5.15 4.97
C PHE A 92 4.94 4.88 5.98
N SER A 93 5.80 5.86 6.23
CA SER A 93 6.76 5.82 7.35
C SER A 93 6.09 5.56 8.70
N ASP A 94 4.83 5.98 8.90
CA ASP A 94 4.04 5.67 10.11
C ASP A 94 3.64 4.18 10.20
N LEU A 95 3.56 3.49 9.05
CA LEU A 95 3.23 2.07 8.96
C LEU A 95 4.45 1.14 8.99
N ALA A 96 5.63 1.63 8.60
CA ALA A 96 6.86 0.84 8.51
C ALA A 96 7.24 0.07 9.80
N PRO A 97 6.94 0.56 11.03
CA PRO A 97 7.18 -0.22 12.25
C PRO A 97 6.23 -1.42 12.45
N ARG A 98 5.10 -1.45 11.73
CA ARG A 98 4.01 -2.42 11.93
C ARG A 98 3.89 -3.41 10.78
N ILE A 99 4.19 -2.98 9.57
CA ILE A 99 4.10 -3.79 8.36
C ILE A 99 5.30 -3.55 7.44
N THR A 100 5.52 -4.44 6.49
CA THR A 100 6.59 -4.28 5.50
C THR A 100 6.28 -3.12 4.56
N ILE A 101 7.06 -2.06 4.68
CA ILE A 101 7.15 -0.93 3.73
C ILE A 101 8.58 -0.92 3.17
N GLU A 102 8.71 -0.82 1.86
CA GLU A 102 10.03 -0.68 1.22
C GLU A 102 10.74 0.58 1.74
N PRO A 103 12.03 0.51 2.13
CA PRO A 103 12.76 1.66 2.67
C PRO A 103 12.71 2.90 1.77
N GLU A 104 12.69 2.71 0.45
CA GLU A 104 12.60 3.81 -0.51
C GLU A 104 11.24 4.53 -0.52
N LEU A 105 10.20 3.94 0.07
CA LEU A 105 8.90 4.56 0.28
C LEU A 105 8.79 5.29 1.62
N CYS A 106 9.77 5.15 2.52
CA CYS A 106 9.77 5.85 3.82
C CYS A 106 10.25 7.31 3.72
N ASP A 107 10.85 7.71 2.58
CA ASP A 107 11.02 9.11 2.20
C ASP A 107 10.02 9.43 1.08
N GLU A 108 8.75 9.63 1.46
CA GLU A 108 7.63 9.72 0.53
C GLU A 108 7.80 10.91 -0.43
N LYS A 109 8.30 12.05 0.07
CA LYS A 109 8.50 13.24 -0.78
C LYS A 109 9.57 13.00 -1.84
N ALA A 110 10.74 12.46 -1.46
CA ALA A 110 11.78 12.17 -2.43
C ALA A 110 11.36 11.06 -3.40
N TYR A 111 10.61 10.07 -2.93
CA TYR A 111 10.01 9.03 -3.77
C TYR A 111 9.09 9.64 -4.83
N LEU A 112 8.08 10.41 -4.41
CA LEU A 112 7.09 10.99 -5.31
C LEU A 112 7.72 11.97 -6.30
N ALA A 113 8.67 12.80 -5.85
CA ALA A 113 9.42 13.69 -6.72
C ALA A 113 10.15 12.93 -7.83
N ARG A 114 10.83 11.82 -7.51
CA ARG A 114 11.48 10.98 -8.53
C ARG A 114 10.49 10.26 -9.42
N ALA A 115 9.44 9.69 -8.85
CA ALA A 115 8.47 8.87 -9.59
C ALA A 115 7.69 9.70 -10.63
N PHE A 116 7.15 10.85 -10.22
CA PHE A 116 6.51 11.81 -11.13
C PHE A 116 7.53 12.52 -12.03
N GLY A 117 8.75 12.77 -11.54
CA GLY A 117 9.82 13.41 -12.31
C GLY A 117 10.24 12.62 -13.55
N ARG A 118 10.12 11.28 -13.54
CA ARG A 118 10.33 10.44 -14.74
C ARG A 118 9.36 10.77 -15.88
N ALA A 119 8.20 11.33 -15.55
CA ALA A 119 7.21 11.80 -16.51
C ALA A 119 7.32 13.31 -16.80
N GLY A 120 8.36 13.99 -16.29
CA GLY A 120 8.51 15.45 -16.41
C GLY A 120 7.61 16.25 -15.48
N ILE A 121 7.00 15.63 -14.48
CA ILE A 121 6.08 16.28 -13.54
C ILE A 121 6.81 16.58 -12.22
N ALA A 122 6.73 17.82 -11.76
CA ALA A 122 7.26 18.26 -10.47
C ALA A 122 6.09 18.56 -9.49
N PRO A 123 5.62 17.57 -8.72
CA PRO A 123 4.42 17.75 -7.90
C PRO A 123 4.70 18.50 -6.59
N ARG A 124 3.75 19.33 -6.17
CA ARG A 124 3.66 19.76 -4.76
C ARG A 124 2.99 18.65 -3.96
N THR A 125 3.61 18.22 -2.87
CA THR A 125 3.17 17.05 -2.10
C THR A 125 2.63 17.43 -0.72
N ALA A 126 1.43 16.96 -0.40
CA ALA A 126 0.90 16.92 0.97
C ALA A 126 0.98 15.47 1.50
N LEU A 127 1.66 15.29 2.63
CA LEU A 127 1.66 14.01 3.34
C LEU A 127 0.61 14.06 4.45
N VAL A 128 -0.27 13.06 4.49
CA VAL A 128 -1.32 12.93 5.49
C VAL A 128 -1.12 11.65 6.29
N GLY A 129 -1.54 11.60 7.55
CA GLY A 129 -1.54 10.35 8.31
C GLY A 129 -2.41 9.26 7.68
N ILE A 130 -2.21 8.00 8.10
CA ILE A 130 -3.09 6.89 7.69
C ILE A 130 -4.54 7.14 8.11
N GLU A 131 -4.73 7.76 9.27
CA GLU A 131 -6.00 8.34 9.69
C GLU A 131 -5.79 9.86 9.78
N PRO A 132 -6.08 10.62 8.70
CA PRO A 132 -5.70 12.02 8.61
C PRO A 132 -6.50 12.89 9.58
N THR A 133 -5.83 13.88 10.18
CA THR A 133 -6.47 14.88 11.05
C THR A 133 -7.26 15.90 10.23
N ALA A 134 -8.16 16.64 10.88
CA ALA A 134 -8.92 17.71 10.21
C ALA A 134 -8.02 18.78 9.56
N ALA A 135 -6.89 19.12 10.21
CA ALA A 135 -5.93 20.08 9.66
C ALA A 135 -5.19 19.52 8.42
N GLU A 136 -4.81 18.25 8.44
CA GLU A 136 -4.20 17.57 7.28
C GLU A 136 -5.19 17.49 6.12
N ILE A 137 -6.47 17.18 6.40
CA ILE A 137 -7.54 17.14 5.40
C ILE A 137 -7.73 18.51 4.74
N GLU A 138 -7.84 19.57 5.53
CA GLU A 138 -8.03 20.93 5.01
C GLU A 138 -6.81 21.38 4.19
N GLY A 139 -5.59 21.11 4.67
CA GLY A 139 -4.37 21.42 3.93
C GLY A 139 -4.25 20.66 2.60
N ALA A 140 -4.64 19.37 2.58
CA ALA A 140 -4.66 18.57 1.36
C ALA A 140 -5.70 19.07 0.35
N ALA A 141 -6.90 19.43 0.82
CA ALA A 141 -7.97 19.96 -0.03
C ALA A 141 -7.60 21.33 -0.61
N ALA A 142 -7.01 22.24 0.19
CA ALA A 142 -6.51 23.53 -0.27
C ALA A 142 -5.35 23.39 -1.28
N LEU A 143 -4.46 22.41 -1.08
CA LEU A 143 -3.40 22.12 -2.04
C LEU A 143 -3.98 21.66 -3.39
N ALA A 144 -5.00 20.79 -3.35
CA ALA A 144 -5.68 20.28 -4.55
C ALA A 144 -6.44 21.39 -5.30
N GLU A 145 -7.06 22.33 -4.57
CA GLU A 145 -7.79 23.46 -5.13
C GLU A 145 -6.90 24.40 -5.95
N GLY A 146 -5.67 24.64 -5.46
CA GLY A 146 -4.68 25.49 -6.11
C GLY A 146 -3.89 24.82 -7.23
N ALA A 147 -4.26 23.62 -7.67
CA ALA A 147 -3.58 22.85 -8.70
C ALA A 147 -4.46 22.67 -9.95
N ASP A 148 -3.82 22.49 -11.11
CA ASP A 148 -4.51 22.16 -12.36
C ASP A 148 -4.93 20.69 -12.37
N ALA A 149 -4.11 19.82 -11.78
CA ALA A 149 -4.42 18.42 -11.54
C ALA A 149 -4.02 18.00 -10.11
N ALA A 150 -4.85 17.16 -9.49
CA ALA A 150 -4.57 16.53 -8.22
C ALA A 150 -4.55 15.00 -8.37
N VAL A 151 -3.63 14.34 -7.67
CA VAL A 151 -3.59 12.88 -7.50
C VAL A 151 -3.68 12.56 -6.01
N LEU A 152 -4.77 11.90 -5.61
CA LEU A 152 -4.97 11.42 -4.25
C LEU A 152 -4.68 9.92 -4.19
N PHE A 153 -3.74 9.51 -3.37
CA PHE A 153 -3.53 8.11 -3.04
C PHE A 153 -4.37 7.77 -1.80
N LEU A 154 -5.47 7.04 -2.00
CA LEU A 154 -6.51 6.82 -1.00
C LEU A 154 -6.32 5.50 -0.25
N PHE A 155 -6.39 5.56 1.08
CA PHE A 155 -6.23 4.42 1.98
C PHE A 155 -7.56 4.04 2.64
N ASP A 156 -8.27 3.07 2.04
CA ASP A 156 -9.53 2.45 2.52
C ASP A 156 -10.57 3.41 3.12
N ALA A 157 -11.09 4.34 2.33
CA ALA A 157 -12.13 5.26 2.77
C ALA A 157 -13.41 4.56 3.27
N HIS A 158 -13.73 3.37 2.76
CA HIS A 158 -14.84 2.55 3.25
C HIS A 158 -14.62 1.99 4.66
N LEU A 159 -13.38 1.93 5.16
CA LEU A 159 -13.04 1.47 6.51
C LEU A 159 -12.72 2.62 7.47
N TYR A 160 -12.14 3.71 6.96
CA TYR A 160 -11.67 4.83 7.77
C TYR A 160 -12.47 6.11 7.48
N PRO A 161 -13.33 6.57 8.41
CA PRO A 161 -14.13 7.80 8.23
C PRO A 161 -13.29 9.06 7.96
N SER A 162 -12.07 9.13 8.48
CA SER A 162 -11.11 10.22 8.21
C SER A 162 -10.66 10.24 6.75
N ASN A 163 -10.36 9.08 6.14
CA ASN A 163 -10.08 8.97 4.71
C ASN A 163 -11.30 9.25 3.85
N ARG A 164 -12.50 8.88 4.31
CA ARG A 164 -13.74 9.29 3.63
C ARG A 164 -13.88 10.81 3.61
N THR A 165 -13.64 11.46 4.74
CA THR A 165 -13.69 12.93 4.86
C THR A 165 -12.62 13.59 3.99
N LEU A 166 -11.41 13.03 3.92
CA LEU A 166 -10.35 13.47 3.02
C LEU A 166 -10.79 13.38 1.55
N LEU A 167 -11.33 12.24 1.13
CA LEU A 167 -11.82 12.04 -0.23
C LEU A 167 -12.90 13.08 -0.57
N ASP A 168 -13.91 13.23 0.28
CA ASP A 168 -15.01 14.17 0.05
C ASP A 168 -14.54 15.63 0.03
N ALA A 169 -13.53 15.99 0.82
CA ALA A 169 -12.94 17.33 0.79
C ALA A 169 -12.17 17.60 -0.51
N VAL A 170 -11.32 16.66 -0.94
CA VAL A 170 -10.50 16.82 -2.16
C VAL A 170 -11.38 16.79 -3.42
N GLN A 171 -12.35 15.87 -3.51
CA GLN A 171 -13.27 15.78 -4.65
C GLN A 171 -14.06 17.07 -4.89
N ARG A 172 -14.45 17.77 -3.82
CA ARG A 172 -15.21 19.02 -3.92
C ARG A 172 -14.40 20.20 -4.45
N ARG A 173 -13.08 20.20 -4.27
CA ARG A 173 -12.23 21.38 -4.54
C ARG A 173 -11.25 21.19 -5.70
N ALA A 174 -10.87 19.96 -6.01
CA ALA A 174 -9.95 19.68 -7.11
C ALA A 174 -10.59 19.99 -8.48
N ARG A 175 -9.85 20.69 -9.36
CA ARG A 175 -10.29 20.99 -10.72
C ARG A 175 -10.32 19.76 -11.62
N ALA A 176 -9.26 18.96 -11.56
CA ALA A 176 -9.13 17.66 -12.21
C ALA A 176 -8.50 16.69 -11.21
N LEU A 177 -9.16 15.58 -10.93
CA LEU A 177 -8.74 14.66 -9.87
C LEU A 177 -8.59 13.24 -10.40
N ALA A 178 -7.45 12.63 -10.07
CA ALA A 178 -7.30 11.18 -10.05
C ALA A 178 -7.22 10.68 -8.62
N VAL A 179 -7.90 9.57 -8.34
CA VAL A 179 -7.83 8.85 -7.08
C VAL A 179 -7.23 7.48 -7.35
N VAL A 180 -6.08 7.22 -6.73
CA VAL A 180 -5.42 5.93 -6.73
C VAL A 180 -5.92 5.14 -5.53
N LEU A 181 -6.69 4.08 -5.78
CA LEU A 181 -7.16 3.17 -4.73
C LEU A 181 -6.04 2.20 -4.38
N LEU A 182 -5.47 2.36 -3.19
CA LEU A 182 -4.24 1.68 -2.78
C LEU A 182 -4.40 0.22 -2.40
N ARG A 183 -5.59 -0.23 -2.00
CA ARG A 183 -5.81 -1.60 -1.53
C ARG A 183 -7.03 -2.18 -2.22
N ASP A 184 -8.20 -1.96 -1.63
CA ASP A 184 -9.44 -2.57 -2.04
C ASP A 184 -10.17 -1.63 -3.01
N PRO A 185 -10.68 -2.12 -4.16
CA PRO A 185 -11.35 -1.28 -5.14
C PRO A 185 -12.75 -0.84 -4.70
N TYR A 186 -13.21 -1.23 -3.51
CA TYR A 186 -14.56 -0.90 -3.03
C TYR A 186 -14.81 0.60 -2.85
N ASP A 187 -13.74 1.36 -2.61
CA ASP A 187 -13.78 2.82 -2.57
C ASP A 187 -14.18 3.43 -3.94
N ALA A 188 -14.17 2.66 -5.03
CA ALA A 188 -14.67 3.09 -6.34
C ALA A 188 -16.12 3.59 -6.26
N SER A 189 -16.93 2.97 -5.40
CA SER A 189 -18.33 3.36 -5.17
C SER A 189 -18.48 4.76 -4.54
N LEU A 190 -17.39 5.30 -3.98
CA LEU A 190 -17.35 6.59 -3.29
C LEU A 190 -16.85 7.72 -4.20
N LEU A 191 -16.39 7.36 -5.40
CA LEU A 191 -15.86 8.33 -6.35
C LEU A 191 -17.00 9.17 -6.95
N ALA A 192 -16.84 10.48 -6.89
CA ALA A 192 -17.75 11.40 -7.55
C ALA A 192 -17.71 11.21 -9.08
N PRO A 193 -18.79 11.56 -9.81
CA PRO A 193 -18.75 11.59 -11.26
C PRO A 193 -17.57 12.43 -11.76
N ARG A 194 -16.93 11.98 -12.85
CA ARG A 194 -15.76 12.64 -13.48
C ARG A 194 -14.49 12.67 -12.62
N VAL A 195 -14.37 11.83 -11.60
CA VAL A 195 -13.09 11.54 -10.93
C VAL A 195 -12.43 10.33 -11.61
N LEU A 196 -11.16 10.46 -11.98
CA LEU A 196 -10.39 9.35 -12.55
C LEU A 196 -10.05 8.34 -11.44
N GLY A 197 -10.66 7.17 -11.46
CA GLY A 197 -10.33 6.10 -10.53
C GLY A 197 -9.32 5.13 -11.14
N VAL A 198 -8.20 4.88 -10.46
CA VAL A 198 -7.18 3.92 -10.89
C VAL A 198 -6.74 3.04 -9.72
N THR A 199 -6.41 1.79 -9.97
CA THR A 199 -5.82 0.90 -8.95
C THR A 199 -4.80 -0.07 -9.56
N ALA A 200 -3.84 -0.50 -8.75
CA ALA A 200 -3.00 -1.67 -9.00
C ALA A 200 -3.13 -2.72 -7.89
N PHE A 201 -4.24 -2.65 -7.11
CA PHE A 201 -4.58 -3.57 -6.02
C PHE A 201 -3.50 -3.68 -4.93
N GLY A 202 -2.83 -2.57 -4.66
CA GLY A 202 -1.79 -2.53 -3.62
C GLY A 202 -0.95 -1.25 -3.68
N PHE A 203 -0.12 -1.10 -2.66
CA PHE A 203 0.74 0.06 -2.44
C PHE A 203 2.23 -0.31 -2.37
N ARG A 204 2.61 -1.47 -2.91
CA ARG A 204 4.03 -1.82 -3.07
C ARG A 204 4.68 -0.88 -4.08
N ARG A 205 5.98 -0.66 -3.97
CA ARG A 205 6.69 0.31 -4.82
C ARG A 205 6.44 0.10 -6.31
N CYS A 206 6.49 -1.15 -6.79
CA CYS A 206 6.22 -1.46 -8.19
C CYS A 206 4.77 -1.14 -8.62
N GLN A 207 3.79 -1.28 -7.73
CA GLN A 207 2.39 -0.94 -7.99
C GLN A 207 2.19 0.58 -8.07
N LEU A 208 2.82 1.33 -7.16
CA LEU A 208 2.79 2.78 -7.19
C LEU A 208 3.49 3.34 -8.43
N ASP A 209 4.69 2.84 -8.73
CA ASP A 209 5.44 3.20 -9.95
C ASP A 209 4.58 2.92 -11.21
N ALA A 210 3.88 1.77 -11.26
CA ALA A 210 2.99 1.40 -12.35
C ALA A 210 1.82 2.38 -12.53
N VAL A 211 1.14 2.72 -11.44
CA VAL A 211 -0.01 3.63 -11.48
C VAL A 211 0.43 5.04 -11.87
N ILE A 212 1.54 5.53 -11.30
CA ILE A 212 2.08 6.85 -11.66
C ILE A 212 2.42 6.91 -13.15
N ALA A 213 3.06 5.86 -13.69
CA ALA A 213 3.34 5.76 -15.11
C ALA A 213 2.05 5.77 -15.96
N ARG A 214 1.01 5.02 -15.57
CA ARG A 214 -0.28 5.01 -16.27
C ARG A 214 -1.01 6.36 -16.23
N LEU A 215 -0.90 7.11 -15.14
CA LEU A 215 -1.52 8.43 -15.04
C LEU A 215 -0.92 9.42 -16.05
N ALA A 216 0.40 9.36 -16.23
CA ALA A 216 1.13 10.23 -17.17
C ALA A 216 1.05 9.74 -18.63
N TYR A 217 1.02 8.43 -18.84
CA TYR A 217 0.99 7.77 -20.15
C TYR A 217 -0.17 6.76 -20.19
N PRO A 218 -1.43 7.24 -20.37
CA PRO A 218 -2.63 6.40 -20.32
C PRO A 218 -2.73 5.35 -21.43
#